data_AF-A0A1C1CQ76-F1
#
_entry.id   AF-A0A1C1CQ76-F1
#
_cell.length_a   1.000
_cell.length_b   1.000
_cell.length_c   1.000
_cell.angle_alpha   90.00
_cell.angle_beta   90.00
_cell.angle_gamma   90.00
#
_symmetry.space_group_name_H-M   'P 1'
#
loop_
_entity.id
_entity.type
_entity.pdbx_description
1 polymer ?
#
loop_
_entity_poly.entity_id
_entity_poly.type
_entity_poly.pdbx_seq_one_letter_code
_entity_poly.pdbx_strand_id
1 'polypeptide(L)'
;MPSNTRRTASTFCDRGPSALLPEAAIGGQSEGFYFVAMRRMSCPLVCICTIRSETLLTGEVGGQGIASGFRDASGIAWRLALACRPNFDGSYNDLFHGWFLERKQQLDRSLASTVVNGNLTTARNPVKIFLRDWVLWLMQLVPPWRHRLELGPRADGMGRYRYTSGMAFLPDMAGGSCLPQVYCRSVHHSTKNEPAIVQFTDDVLLSGLRANALLRLLIAVDDLKQAERAWTELKELDLEKSSNGEVRGSTALFLIHDPTFEIQPEDSLSDLLPASIYRIATADEFAASDLCQNRPYPTGYDMYRIRKDMKGRKYILMRPDRFVYAACNTGTELLAACERIPTTLLGSCQKPERSKSKL
;
A
#
# COMPACT_ATOMS: atom_id res chain seq x y z
N MET A 1 28.72 -54.44 -10.83
CA MET A 1 29.86 -54.90 -10.00
C MET A 1 30.30 -53.73 -9.12
N PRO A 2 30.55 -53.97 -7.83
CA PRO A 2 29.99 -53.26 -6.67
C PRO A 2 30.99 -52.23 -6.09
N SER A 3 30.75 -51.41 -5.06
CA SER A 3 30.12 -51.73 -3.78
C SER A 3 29.73 -50.47 -2.97
N ASN A 4 28.61 -50.65 -2.28
CA ASN A 4 28.00 -49.86 -1.22
C ASN A 4 28.81 -50.00 0.09
N THR A 5 28.86 -48.94 0.92
CA THR A 5 28.98 -49.13 2.38
C THR A 5 28.23 -48.03 3.16
N ARG A 6 27.04 -48.39 3.65
CA ARG A 6 26.31 -47.74 4.76
C ARG A 6 26.97 -48.14 6.10
N ARG A 7 26.97 -47.23 7.07
CA ARG A 7 26.90 -47.58 8.51
C ARG A 7 25.91 -46.67 9.25
N THR A 8 25.06 -47.36 9.99
CA THR A 8 23.99 -46.96 10.91
C THR A 8 24.48 -46.97 12.37
N ALA A 9 23.84 -46.17 13.24
CA ALA A 9 23.55 -46.37 14.69
C ALA A 9 23.37 -44.97 15.34
N SER A 10 22.48 -44.68 16.30
CA SER A 10 21.55 -45.46 17.12
C SER A 10 20.56 -44.53 17.85
N THR A 11 19.36 -45.05 18.07
CA THR A 11 18.22 -44.59 18.89
C THR A 11 18.50 -44.53 20.41
N PHE A 12 17.82 -43.61 21.13
CA PHE A 12 17.35 -43.87 22.50
C PHE A 12 16.15 -42.99 22.88
N CYS A 13 14.98 -43.61 23.01
CA CYS A 13 13.83 -43.16 23.78
C CYS A 13 13.65 -44.16 24.92
N ASP A 14 13.47 -43.71 26.17
CA ASP A 14 12.51 -44.29 27.13
C ASP A 14 12.58 -43.66 28.54
N ARG A 15 11.41 -43.29 29.08
CA ARG A 15 10.86 -43.56 30.44
C ARG A 15 9.92 -42.45 30.95
N GLY A 16 8.63 -42.79 31.14
CA GLY A 16 7.61 -42.01 31.89
C GLY A 16 7.62 -42.34 33.40
N PRO A 17 6.47 -42.36 34.11
CA PRO A 17 5.34 -41.42 34.18
C PRO A 17 5.01 -40.98 35.65
N SER A 18 3.90 -40.23 35.82
CA SER A 18 3.14 -39.93 37.07
C SER A 18 3.50 -38.68 37.90
N ALA A 19 2.60 -37.69 37.91
CA ALA A 19 1.92 -37.18 39.11
C ALA A 19 0.84 -36.13 38.77
N LEU A 20 -0.20 -36.12 39.59
CA LEU A 20 -1.56 -35.55 39.45
C LEU A 20 -1.69 -34.10 39.98
N LEU A 21 -2.63 -33.35 39.36
CA LEU A 21 -3.50 -32.25 39.89
C LEU A 21 -2.91 -30.84 40.20
N PRO A 22 -3.75 -29.77 40.31
CA PRO A 22 -4.83 -29.31 39.40
C PRO A 22 -4.84 -27.76 39.18
N GLU A 23 -5.76 -27.29 38.33
CA GLU A 23 -6.39 -25.95 38.29
C GLU A 23 -5.59 -24.69 38.70
N ALA A 24 -5.32 -23.82 37.72
CA ALA A 24 -5.53 -22.36 37.74
C ALA A 24 -4.48 -21.65 36.87
N ALA A 25 -4.94 -21.01 35.79
CA ALA A 25 -4.39 -19.78 35.17
C ALA A 25 -4.77 -19.71 33.69
N ILE A 26 -6.03 -19.37 33.40
CA ILE A 26 -6.44 -18.87 32.10
C ILE A 26 -6.01 -17.40 32.04
N GLY A 27 -4.81 -17.14 31.52
CA GLY A 27 -4.31 -15.78 31.30
C GLY A 27 -2.78 -15.73 31.21
N GLY A 28 -2.22 -15.73 29.99
CA GLY A 28 -0.79 -15.41 29.83
C GLY A 28 -0.06 -16.00 28.61
N GLN A 29 -0.61 -16.98 27.89
CA GLN A 29 0.17 -17.70 26.86
C GLN A 29 0.38 -16.97 25.52
N SER A 30 -0.20 -15.79 25.30
CA SER A 30 -0.04 -15.11 24.01
C SER A 30 1.31 -14.42 23.84
N GLU A 31 1.95 -13.88 24.88
CA GLU A 31 3.16 -13.05 24.67
C GLU A 31 4.42 -13.86 24.28
N GLY A 32 4.56 -15.10 24.76
CA GLY A 32 5.73 -15.94 24.49
C GLY A 32 5.81 -16.48 23.05
N PHE A 33 4.67 -16.80 22.44
CA PHE A 33 4.63 -17.31 21.06
C PHE A 33 4.86 -16.21 20.02
N TYR A 34 4.42 -14.99 20.30
CA TYR A 34 4.61 -13.82 19.43
C TYR A 34 6.09 -13.46 19.30
N PHE A 35 6.87 -13.60 20.38
CA PHE A 35 8.30 -13.28 20.39
C PHE A 35 9.15 -14.25 19.54
N VAL A 36 8.78 -15.55 19.51
CA VAL A 36 9.51 -16.58 18.75
C VAL A 36 9.20 -16.50 17.24
N ALA A 37 7.96 -16.20 16.87
CA ALA A 37 7.58 -15.99 15.47
C ALA A 37 8.19 -14.69 14.90
N MET A 38 8.21 -13.61 15.68
CA MET A 38 8.79 -12.31 15.26
C MET A 38 10.32 -12.34 15.18
N ARG A 39 11.03 -13.00 16.10
CA ARG A 39 12.51 -13.11 16.04
C ARG A 39 13.01 -13.84 14.79
N ARG A 40 12.19 -14.71 14.17
CA ARG A 40 12.56 -15.42 12.93
C ARG A 40 12.30 -14.62 11.66
N MET A 41 11.46 -13.58 11.69
CA MET A 41 11.18 -12.76 10.50
C MET A 41 12.29 -11.75 10.18
N SER A 42 13.12 -11.39 11.17
CA SER A 42 14.20 -10.40 11.03
C SER A 42 15.60 -11.02 11.14
N CYS A 43 15.79 -12.24 10.64
CA CYS A 43 17.14 -12.73 10.37
C CYS A 43 17.66 -12.03 9.10
N PRO A 44 18.83 -11.35 9.13
CA PRO A 44 19.33 -10.54 8.01
C PRO A 44 19.50 -11.25 6.66
N LEU A 45 19.43 -12.59 6.65
CA LEU A 45 19.57 -13.43 5.46
C LEU A 45 18.34 -14.28 5.14
N VAL A 46 17.26 -14.24 5.94
CA VAL A 46 16.08 -15.09 5.75
C VAL A 46 14.82 -14.25 5.92
N CYS A 47 14.26 -13.80 4.80
CA CYS A 47 12.94 -13.17 4.77
C CYS A 47 11.88 -14.26 4.52
N ILE A 48 10.96 -14.44 5.47
CA ILE A 48 9.87 -15.42 5.34
C ILE A 48 8.63 -14.73 4.78
N CYS A 49 8.30 -14.97 3.51
CA CYS A 49 7.00 -14.59 2.94
C CYS A 49 5.90 -15.59 3.38
N THR A 50 5.21 -15.19 4.44
CA THR A 50 3.75 -15.27 4.72
C THR A 50 2.96 -16.60 4.68
N ILE A 51 3.36 -17.70 4.04
CA ILE A 51 2.55 -18.95 4.17
C ILE A 51 2.89 -19.73 5.45
N ARG A 52 4.06 -19.54 6.06
CA ARG A 52 4.43 -20.29 7.29
C ARG A 52 4.10 -19.57 8.60
N SER A 53 3.79 -18.28 8.54
CA SER A 53 3.58 -17.43 9.72
C SER A 53 2.10 -17.15 10.05
N GLU A 54 1.20 -17.16 9.06
CA GLU A 54 -0.20 -16.78 9.27
C GLU A 54 -1.15 -17.95 9.58
N THR A 55 -0.83 -19.17 9.16
CA THR A 55 -1.74 -20.34 9.21
C THR A 55 -2.12 -20.79 10.62
N LEU A 56 -1.39 -20.36 11.65
CA LEU A 56 -1.62 -20.80 13.03
C LEU A 56 -2.50 -19.85 13.86
N LEU A 57 -2.79 -18.64 13.40
CA LEU A 57 -3.51 -17.64 14.20
C LEU A 57 -4.69 -16.96 13.48
N THR A 58 -4.67 -16.86 12.16
CA THR A 58 -5.83 -16.39 11.40
C THR A 58 -6.56 -17.59 10.84
N GLY A 59 -7.63 -18.05 11.50
CA GLY A 59 -8.60 -18.94 10.86
C GLY A 59 -9.03 -18.32 9.51
N GLU A 60 -9.28 -19.15 8.50
CA GLU A 60 -9.54 -18.77 7.10
C GLU A 60 -10.86 -17.98 6.90
N VAL A 61 -11.03 -16.85 7.58
CA VAL A 61 -12.23 -16.04 7.50
C VAL A 61 -11.97 -14.89 6.52
N GLY A 62 -12.36 -15.10 5.26
CA GLY A 62 -12.48 -14.04 4.25
C GLY A 62 -11.27 -13.77 3.36
N GLY A 63 -10.38 -14.75 3.15
CA GLY A 63 -9.28 -14.66 2.18
C GLY A 63 -8.19 -13.63 2.53
N GLN A 64 -8.10 -13.21 3.80
CA GLN A 64 -7.18 -12.16 4.24
C GLN A 64 -5.70 -12.56 4.11
N GLY A 65 -5.35 -13.83 4.31
CA GLY A 65 -3.96 -14.29 4.29
C GLY A 65 -3.26 -14.09 2.94
N ILE A 66 -3.95 -14.36 1.82
CA ILE A 66 -3.38 -14.17 0.49
C ILE A 66 -3.15 -12.67 0.21
N ALA A 67 -4.15 -11.82 0.48
CA ALA A 67 -4.04 -10.38 0.29
C ALA A 67 -2.95 -9.76 1.20
N SER A 68 -2.80 -10.29 2.41
CA SER A 68 -1.75 -9.94 3.37
C SER A 68 -0.37 -10.29 2.80
N GLY A 69 -0.20 -11.51 2.29
CA GLY A 69 1.05 -11.96 1.65
C GLY A 69 1.47 -11.17 0.42
N PHE A 70 0.53 -10.81 -0.47
CA PHE A 70 0.85 -9.96 -1.62
C PHE A 70 1.33 -8.57 -1.23
N ARG A 71 0.68 -7.93 -0.24
CA ARG A 71 1.12 -6.63 0.26
C ARG A 71 2.50 -6.72 0.89
N ASP A 72 2.74 -7.78 1.66
CA ASP A 72 4.02 -8.05 2.29
C ASP A 72 5.15 -8.19 1.26
N ALA A 73 4.91 -9.02 0.23
CA ALA A 73 5.83 -9.20 -0.90
C ALA A 73 6.09 -7.89 -1.64
N SER A 74 5.06 -7.07 -1.90
CA SER A 74 5.23 -5.78 -2.56
C SER A 74 6.05 -4.80 -1.71
N GLY A 75 5.80 -4.75 -0.40
CA GLY A 75 6.49 -3.86 0.54
C GLY A 75 7.96 -4.22 0.75
N ILE A 76 8.31 -5.51 0.67
CA ILE A 76 9.70 -5.96 0.75
C ILE A 76 10.42 -5.86 -0.60
N ALA A 77 9.74 -6.10 -1.73
CA ALA A 77 10.36 -6.16 -3.05
C ALA A 77 11.08 -4.86 -3.43
N TRP A 78 10.46 -3.70 -3.22
CA TRP A 78 11.12 -2.42 -3.55
C TRP A 78 12.29 -2.11 -2.63
N ARG A 79 12.23 -2.55 -1.36
CA ARG A 79 13.32 -2.39 -0.39
C ARG A 79 14.49 -3.32 -0.73
N LEU A 80 14.22 -4.54 -1.16
CA LEU A 80 15.25 -5.44 -1.68
C LEU A 80 15.91 -4.84 -2.92
N ALA A 81 15.12 -4.31 -3.86
CA ALA A 81 15.65 -3.63 -5.04
C ALA A 81 16.56 -2.45 -4.67
N LEU A 82 16.20 -1.69 -3.63
CA LEU A 82 17.00 -0.60 -3.09
C LEU A 82 18.31 -1.10 -2.46
N ALA A 83 18.22 -2.12 -1.60
CA ALA A 83 19.36 -2.75 -0.91
C ALA A 83 20.37 -3.41 -1.87
N CYS A 84 19.91 -3.84 -3.05
CA CYS A 84 20.76 -4.44 -4.08
C CYS A 84 21.45 -3.42 -5.00
N ARG A 85 21.26 -2.11 -4.81
CA ARG A 85 21.94 -1.10 -5.64
C ARG A 85 23.43 -1.02 -5.29
N PRO A 86 24.33 -0.87 -6.28
CA PRO A 86 25.77 -0.84 -6.05
C PRO A 86 26.25 0.34 -5.20
N ASN A 87 25.46 1.41 -5.13
CA ASN A 87 25.72 2.63 -4.38
C ASN A 87 24.85 2.76 -3.11
N PHE A 88 24.25 1.67 -2.63
CA PHE A 88 23.48 1.71 -1.39
C PHE A 88 24.42 1.91 -0.19
N ASP A 89 24.40 3.11 0.39
CA ASP A 89 25.16 3.52 1.56
C ASP A 89 24.34 3.48 2.86
N GLY A 90 23.10 3.01 2.77
CA GLY A 90 22.13 2.94 3.84
C GLY A 90 22.32 1.81 4.84
N SER A 91 21.61 1.92 5.95
CA SER A 91 21.49 0.85 6.94
C SER A 91 20.46 -0.18 6.49
N TYR A 92 20.92 -1.39 6.14
CA TYR A 92 20.03 -2.53 5.87
C TYR A 92 19.08 -2.79 7.04
N ASN A 93 19.58 -2.65 8.27
CA ASN A 93 18.77 -2.85 9.47
C ASN A 93 17.62 -1.85 9.53
N ASP A 94 17.87 -0.56 9.28
CA ASP A 94 16.82 0.45 9.34
C ASP A 94 15.78 0.27 8.23
N LEU A 95 16.25 -0.08 7.01
CA LEU A 95 15.39 -0.33 5.86
C LEU A 95 14.40 -1.48 6.12
N PHE A 96 14.89 -2.63 6.60
CA PHE A 96 14.06 -3.79 6.89
C PHE A 96 13.32 -3.69 8.23
N HIS A 97 13.84 -2.93 9.19
CA HIS A 97 13.10 -2.59 10.40
C HIS A 97 11.87 -1.73 10.08
N GLY A 98 12.02 -0.75 9.19
CA GLY A 98 10.90 0.04 8.68
C GLY A 98 9.81 -0.81 8.01
N TRP A 99 10.21 -1.78 7.18
CA TRP A 99 9.28 -2.77 6.62
C TRP A 99 8.56 -3.58 7.70
N PHE A 100 9.30 -4.09 8.69
CA PHE A 100 8.73 -4.84 9.79
C PHE A 100 7.68 -4.02 10.56
N LEU A 101 7.97 -2.74 10.84
CA LEU A 101 7.02 -1.84 11.52
C LEU A 101 5.74 -1.62 10.70
N GLU A 102 5.86 -1.41 9.38
CA GLU A 102 4.70 -1.27 8.48
C GLU A 102 3.88 -2.57 8.43
N ARG A 103 4.55 -3.72 8.33
CA ARG A 103 3.91 -5.03 8.27
C ARG A 103 3.19 -5.39 9.57
N LYS A 104 3.81 -5.11 10.71
CA LYS A 104 3.22 -5.33 12.04
C LYS A 104 1.87 -4.62 12.17
N GLN A 105 1.77 -3.37 11.73
CA GLN A 105 0.49 -2.63 11.79
C GLN A 105 -0.59 -3.25 10.91
N GLN A 106 -0.24 -3.79 9.74
CA GLN A 106 -1.20 -4.50 8.90
C GLN A 106 -1.67 -5.78 9.57
N LEU A 107 -0.74 -6.54 10.15
CA LEU A 107 -1.02 -7.80 10.85
C LEU A 107 -1.92 -7.55 12.07
N ASP A 108 -1.62 -6.54 12.89
CA ASP A 108 -2.42 -6.18 14.05
C ASP A 108 -3.87 -5.83 13.64
N ARG A 109 -4.05 -5.11 12.52
CA ARG A 109 -5.38 -4.79 11.99
C ARG A 109 -6.12 -6.01 11.45
N SER A 110 -5.45 -6.91 10.72
CA SER A 110 -6.09 -8.12 10.22
C SER A 110 -6.46 -9.07 11.35
N LEU A 111 -5.61 -9.19 12.38
CA LEU A 111 -5.89 -9.96 13.58
C LEU A 111 -7.07 -9.36 14.36
N ALA A 112 -7.08 -8.05 14.59
CA ALA A 112 -8.20 -7.37 15.24
C ALA A 112 -9.52 -7.60 14.48
N SER A 113 -9.51 -7.46 13.15
CA SER A 113 -10.68 -7.75 12.32
C SER A 113 -11.11 -9.22 12.40
N THR A 114 -10.15 -10.16 12.41
CA THR A 114 -10.43 -11.60 12.50
C THR A 114 -11.02 -11.96 13.86
N VAL A 115 -10.50 -11.40 14.95
CA VAL A 115 -11.03 -11.60 16.31
C VAL A 115 -12.45 -11.03 16.43
N VAL A 116 -12.71 -9.84 15.89
CA VAL A 116 -14.05 -9.26 15.86
C VAL A 116 -15.01 -10.14 15.06
N ASN A 117 -14.61 -10.58 13.86
CA ASN A 117 -15.41 -11.47 13.03
C ASN A 117 -15.67 -12.82 13.73
N GLY A 118 -14.66 -13.40 14.36
CA GLY A 118 -14.78 -14.62 15.15
C GLY A 118 -15.74 -14.44 16.33
N ASN A 119 -15.65 -13.34 17.06
CA ASN A 119 -16.57 -13.02 18.16
C ASN A 119 -18.01 -12.79 17.68
N LEU A 120 -18.19 -12.31 16.45
CA LEU A 120 -19.50 -12.14 15.82
C LEU A 120 -20.10 -13.49 15.40
N THR A 121 -19.30 -14.43 14.87
CA THR A 121 -19.79 -15.72 14.35
C THR A 121 -19.87 -16.81 15.40
N THR A 122 -19.02 -16.81 16.43
CA THR A 122 -18.92 -17.88 17.45
C THR A 122 -19.59 -17.55 18.77
N ALA A 123 -20.42 -16.50 18.82
CA ALA A 123 -21.20 -16.19 20.01
C ALA A 123 -22.07 -17.40 20.42
N ARG A 124 -21.87 -17.93 21.64
CA ARG A 124 -22.62 -19.09 22.16
C ARG A 124 -23.92 -18.72 22.88
N ASN A 125 -24.07 -17.45 23.28
CA ASN A 125 -25.24 -16.99 24.03
C ASN A 125 -26.41 -16.69 23.08
N PRO A 126 -27.56 -17.39 23.18
CA PRO A 126 -28.69 -17.21 22.28
C PRO A 126 -29.30 -15.80 22.32
N VAL A 127 -29.29 -15.15 23.49
CA VAL A 127 -29.78 -13.76 23.62
C VAL A 127 -28.89 -12.80 22.84
N LYS A 128 -27.57 -13.00 22.89
CA LYS A 128 -26.60 -12.20 22.13
C LYS A 128 -26.77 -12.41 20.62
N ILE A 129 -27.03 -13.64 20.18
CA ILE A 129 -27.30 -13.98 18.78
C ILE A 129 -28.57 -13.27 18.30
N PHE A 130 -29.67 -13.38 19.06
CA PHE A 130 -30.93 -12.74 18.74
C PHE A 130 -30.79 -11.22 18.61
N LEU A 131 -30.16 -10.56 19.59
CA LEU A 131 -29.92 -9.11 19.55
C LEU A 131 -29.03 -8.70 18.37
N ARG A 132 -27.97 -9.47 18.09
CA ARG A 132 -27.09 -9.23 16.93
C ARG A 132 -27.89 -9.28 15.63
N ASP A 133 -28.70 -10.31 15.43
CA ASP A 133 -29.43 -10.52 14.19
C ASP A 133 -30.51 -9.43 14.00
N TRP A 134 -31.19 -9.05 15.08
CA TRP A 134 -32.12 -7.91 15.08
C TRP A 134 -31.43 -6.59 14.76
N VAL A 135 -30.27 -6.31 15.35
CA VAL A 135 -29.50 -5.09 15.08
C VAL A 135 -29.02 -5.07 13.63
N LEU A 136 -28.47 -6.17 13.11
CA LEU A 136 -28.04 -6.27 11.72
C LEU A 136 -29.21 -6.10 10.75
N TRP A 137 -30.37 -6.67 11.06
CA TRP A 137 -31.59 -6.48 10.28
C TRP A 137 -32.05 -5.02 10.29
N LEU A 138 -32.09 -4.37 11.46
CA LEU A 138 -32.45 -2.95 11.59
C LEU A 138 -31.46 -2.06 10.83
N MET A 139 -30.16 -2.40 10.87
CA MET A 139 -29.14 -1.66 10.14
C MET A 139 -29.30 -1.75 8.62
N GLN A 140 -29.90 -2.82 8.09
CA GLN A 140 -30.18 -2.94 6.66
C GLN A 140 -31.30 -1.99 6.19
N LEU A 141 -32.15 -1.48 7.10
CA LEU A 141 -33.24 -0.56 6.75
C LEU A 141 -32.76 0.88 6.50
N VAL A 142 -31.60 1.26 7.02
CA VAL A 142 -31.02 2.59 6.84
C VAL A 142 -29.95 2.50 5.74
N PRO A 143 -30.17 3.05 4.52
CA PRO A 143 -29.27 2.84 3.39
C PRO A 143 -27.79 3.18 3.67
N PRO A 144 -27.45 4.28 4.38
CA PRO A 144 -26.07 4.55 4.76
C PRO A 144 -25.43 3.48 5.67
N TRP A 145 -26.21 2.88 6.57
CA TRP A 145 -25.73 1.85 7.49
C TRP A 145 -25.58 0.52 6.78
N ARG A 146 -26.53 0.18 5.90
CA ARG A 146 -26.39 -0.96 4.98
C ARG A 146 -25.12 -0.85 4.16
N HIS A 147 -24.86 0.30 3.53
CA HIS A 147 -23.64 0.50 2.74
C HIS A 147 -22.38 0.38 3.61
N ARG A 148 -22.39 0.93 4.83
CA ARG A 148 -21.28 0.78 5.78
C ARG A 148 -21.05 -0.69 6.18
N LEU A 149 -22.11 -1.48 6.35
CA LEU A 149 -22.01 -2.92 6.62
C LEU A 149 -21.47 -3.69 5.41
N GLU A 150 -21.92 -3.37 4.20
CA GLU A 150 -21.44 -3.97 2.94
C GLU A 150 -19.94 -3.71 2.72
N LEU A 151 -19.46 -2.51 3.06
CA LEU A 151 -18.05 -2.19 3.05
C LEU A 151 -17.26 -2.94 4.14
N GLY A 152 -17.88 -3.22 5.28
CA GLY A 152 -17.23 -3.91 6.41
C GLY A 152 -15.98 -3.17 6.89
N PRO A 153 -14.87 -3.87 7.20
CA PRO A 153 -13.59 -3.24 7.54
C PRO A 153 -13.03 -2.31 6.44
N ARG A 154 -13.54 -2.39 5.21
CA ARG A 154 -13.15 -1.48 4.11
C ARG A 154 -13.81 -0.10 4.24
N ALA A 155 -14.83 0.05 5.09
CA ALA A 155 -15.54 1.31 5.31
C ALA A 155 -14.62 2.40 5.86
N ASP A 156 -13.65 2.01 6.69
CA ASP A 156 -12.63 2.92 7.24
C ASP A 156 -11.59 3.34 6.18
N GLY A 157 -11.76 2.92 4.92
CA GLY A 157 -10.86 3.16 3.82
C GLY A 157 -9.58 2.33 3.91
N MET A 158 -8.64 2.60 3.01
CA MET A 158 -7.32 1.98 3.13
C MET A 158 -6.53 2.70 4.21
N GLY A 159 -6.42 2.05 5.37
CA GLY A 159 -5.93 2.68 6.59
C GLY A 159 -4.52 3.26 6.46
N ARG A 160 -4.38 4.52 6.83
CA ARG A 160 -3.09 5.21 6.98
C ARG A 160 -2.26 4.57 8.08
N TYR A 161 -0.97 4.33 7.86
CA TYR A 161 -0.06 3.88 8.91
C TYR A 161 0.08 4.94 10.02
N ARG A 162 0.12 4.47 11.26
CA ARG A 162 0.54 5.31 12.38
C ARG A 162 2.05 5.43 12.29
N TYR A 163 2.56 6.64 12.14
CA TYR A 163 4.00 6.84 12.01
C TYR A 163 4.75 6.39 13.27
N THR A 164 5.85 5.68 13.05
CA THR A 164 6.89 5.35 14.03
C THR A 164 8.24 5.64 13.37
N SER A 165 9.24 6.03 14.16
CA SER A 165 10.60 6.24 13.65
C SER A 165 11.10 5.01 12.88
N GLY A 166 11.74 5.23 11.72
CA GLY A 166 12.19 4.20 10.80
C GLY A 166 11.20 3.86 9.68
N MET A 167 9.98 4.41 9.69
CA MET A 167 9.04 4.23 8.57
C MET A 167 9.42 5.06 7.34
N ALA A 168 9.16 4.49 6.17
CA ALA A 168 9.61 4.99 4.88
C ALA A 168 8.56 5.93 4.22
N PHE A 169 8.12 6.95 4.96
CA PHE A 169 7.21 8.00 4.48
C PHE A 169 7.27 9.24 5.39
N LEU A 170 6.78 10.38 4.89
CA LEU A 170 6.79 11.67 5.60
C LEU A 170 5.46 11.91 6.34
N PRO A 171 5.42 11.81 7.68
CA PRO A 171 4.17 11.91 8.44
C PRO A 171 3.53 13.30 8.38
N ASP A 172 4.36 14.34 8.30
CA ASP A 172 3.98 15.75 8.19
C ASP A 172 3.41 16.11 6.82
N MET A 173 3.76 15.35 5.78
CA MET A 173 3.28 15.53 4.41
C MET A 173 2.25 14.47 3.99
N ALA A 174 1.34 14.10 4.91
CA ALA A 174 0.26 13.13 4.67
C ALA A 174 0.69 11.73 4.18
N GLY A 175 1.98 11.39 4.34
CA GLY A 175 2.51 10.07 4.03
C GLY A 175 1.92 8.95 4.90
N GLY A 176 2.12 7.72 4.43
CA GLY A 176 1.66 6.49 5.08
C GLY A 176 0.23 6.09 4.72
N SER A 177 -0.46 6.87 3.90
CA SER A 177 -1.79 6.54 3.38
C SER A 177 -1.67 5.63 2.16
N CYS A 178 -2.58 4.68 1.98
CA CYS A 178 -2.60 3.87 0.74
C CYS A 178 -3.39 4.63 -0.32
N LEU A 179 -2.85 4.75 -1.53
CA LEU A 179 -3.50 5.46 -2.63
C LEU A 179 -4.70 4.63 -3.17
N PRO A 180 -5.94 5.15 -3.13
CA PRO A 180 -7.10 4.49 -3.70
C PRO A 180 -6.95 4.30 -5.21
N GLN A 181 -7.39 3.14 -5.67
CA GLN A 181 -7.50 2.84 -7.09
C GLN A 181 -8.83 3.40 -7.57
N VAL A 182 -8.81 4.14 -8.67
CA VAL A 182 -10.01 4.62 -9.36
C VAL A 182 -9.93 4.22 -10.84
N TYR A 183 -11.04 4.36 -11.56
CA TYR A 183 -11.06 4.21 -13.01
C TYR A 183 -10.57 5.49 -13.67
N CYS A 184 -9.83 5.35 -14.75
CA CYS A 184 -9.38 6.46 -15.55
C CYS A 184 -9.47 6.14 -17.05
N ARG A 185 -9.43 7.18 -17.88
CA ARG A 185 -9.33 7.10 -19.33
C ARG A 185 -8.20 8.01 -19.80
N SER A 186 -7.49 7.57 -20.83
CA SER A 186 -6.55 8.44 -21.54
C SER A 186 -7.31 9.63 -22.12
N VAL A 187 -6.75 10.82 -21.97
CA VAL A 187 -7.26 12.04 -22.62
C VAL A 187 -6.88 12.09 -24.10
N HIS A 188 -6.07 11.14 -24.58
CA HIS A 188 -5.65 11.02 -25.96
C HIS A 188 -6.15 9.71 -26.58
N HIS A 189 -6.71 9.81 -27.80
CA HIS A 189 -7.00 8.65 -28.65
C HIS A 189 -5.83 8.36 -29.58
N SER A 190 -5.28 7.14 -29.51
CA SER A 190 -4.22 6.66 -30.40
C SER A 190 -4.68 6.63 -31.87
N THR A 191 -5.99 6.43 -32.14
CA THR A 191 -6.55 6.49 -33.49
C THR A 191 -8.03 6.95 -33.45
N LYS A 192 -8.48 7.68 -34.49
CA LYS A 192 -9.85 8.26 -34.58
C LYS A 192 -11.01 7.28 -34.40
N ASN A 193 -10.78 5.97 -34.46
CA ASN A 193 -11.82 4.95 -34.46
C ASN A 193 -11.77 3.99 -33.26
N GLU A 194 -10.82 4.15 -32.34
CA GLU A 194 -10.76 3.29 -31.16
C GLU A 194 -11.49 3.93 -29.97
N PRO A 195 -12.48 3.24 -29.38
CA PRO A 195 -13.18 3.74 -28.20
C PRO A 195 -12.16 3.91 -27.06
N ALA A 196 -12.23 5.04 -26.35
CA ALA A 196 -11.25 5.29 -25.29
C ALA A 196 -11.39 4.22 -24.20
N ILE A 197 -10.31 3.50 -23.97
CA ILE A 197 -10.31 2.34 -23.07
C ILE A 197 -10.33 2.85 -21.63
N VAL A 198 -11.26 2.34 -20.82
CA VAL A 198 -11.26 2.54 -19.38
C VAL A 198 -10.17 1.64 -18.78
N GLN A 199 -9.36 2.20 -17.90
CA GLN A 199 -8.24 1.54 -17.23
C GLN A 199 -8.33 1.77 -15.72
N PHE A 200 -7.60 0.96 -14.95
CA PHE A 200 -7.38 1.27 -13.54
C PHE A 200 -6.20 2.22 -13.38
N THR A 201 -6.28 3.17 -12.44
CA THR A 201 -5.15 4.06 -12.16
C THR A 201 -3.87 3.32 -11.79
N ASP A 202 -3.98 2.17 -11.13
CA ASP A 202 -2.82 1.33 -10.78
C ASP A 202 -2.09 0.84 -12.03
N ASP A 203 -2.82 0.43 -13.08
CA ASP A 203 -2.21 -0.08 -14.31
C ASP A 203 -1.40 1.01 -14.97
N VAL A 204 -1.92 2.24 -14.99
CA VAL A 204 -1.26 3.38 -15.62
C VAL A 204 -0.11 3.92 -14.77
N LEU A 205 -0.26 3.96 -13.46
CA LEU A 205 0.78 4.44 -12.55
C LEU A 205 1.95 3.45 -12.46
N LEU A 206 1.66 2.14 -12.36
CA LEU A 206 2.68 1.13 -12.07
C LEU A 206 3.38 0.58 -13.32
N SER A 207 2.83 0.78 -14.52
CA SER A 207 3.38 0.29 -15.78
C SER A 207 4.15 1.34 -16.60
N GLY A 208 4.72 0.89 -17.73
CA GLY A 208 5.35 1.75 -18.74
C GLY A 208 6.63 2.45 -18.26
N LEU A 209 6.83 3.69 -18.73
CA LEU A 209 8.00 4.52 -18.43
C LEU A 209 8.22 4.76 -16.92
N ARG A 210 7.19 4.54 -16.10
CA ARG A 210 7.16 4.78 -14.65
C ARG A 210 7.58 3.55 -13.84
N ALA A 211 7.70 2.37 -14.46
CA ALA A 211 7.91 1.11 -13.77
C ALA A 211 9.24 1.05 -12.99
N ASN A 212 10.28 1.73 -13.50
CA ASN A 212 11.63 1.69 -12.95
C ASN A 212 11.90 2.76 -11.88
N ALA A 213 10.95 3.66 -11.62
CA ALA A 213 11.10 4.69 -10.60
C ALA A 213 10.75 4.14 -9.21
N LEU A 214 11.59 4.44 -8.21
CA LEU A 214 11.31 4.07 -6.82
C LEU A 214 10.08 4.81 -6.30
N LEU A 215 9.99 6.11 -6.63
CA LEU A 215 8.84 6.93 -6.32
C LEU A 215 8.20 7.43 -7.61
N ARG A 216 6.88 7.32 -7.69
CA ARG A 216 6.08 7.76 -8.82
C ARG A 216 5.33 9.02 -8.45
N LEU A 217 5.30 9.98 -9.36
CA LEU A 217 4.63 11.25 -9.16
C LEU A 217 3.26 11.24 -9.86
N LEU A 218 2.19 11.37 -9.07
CA LEU A 218 0.83 11.60 -9.52
C LEU A 218 0.46 13.05 -9.24
N ILE A 219 -0.10 13.75 -10.23
CA ILE A 219 -0.54 15.13 -10.13
C ILE A 219 -2.04 15.18 -10.36
N ALA A 220 -2.79 15.46 -9.28
CA ALA A 220 -4.23 15.64 -9.33
C ALA A 220 -4.54 17.10 -9.70
N VAL A 221 -5.24 17.30 -10.82
CA VAL A 221 -5.60 18.62 -11.37
C VAL A 221 -7.07 18.62 -11.78
N ASP A 222 -7.69 19.79 -11.91
CA ASP A 222 -9.11 19.87 -12.33
C ASP A 222 -9.27 20.05 -13.85
N ASP A 223 -8.27 20.60 -14.53
CA ASP A 223 -8.33 20.91 -15.95
C ASP A 223 -6.95 20.88 -16.62
N LEU A 224 -6.94 20.99 -17.95
CA LEU A 224 -5.72 20.96 -18.75
C LEU A 224 -4.80 22.16 -18.51
N LYS A 225 -5.35 23.36 -18.24
CA LYS A 225 -4.55 24.56 -17.95
C LYS A 225 -3.79 24.40 -16.63
N GLN A 226 -4.38 23.73 -15.65
CA GLN A 226 -3.72 23.37 -14.41
C GLN A 226 -2.64 22.30 -14.61
N ALA A 227 -2.87 21.33 -15.50
CA ALA A 227 -1.86 20.36 -15.89
C ALA A 227 -0.63 21.04 -16.53
N GLU A 228 -0.86 21.95 -17.48
CA GLU A 228 0.19 22.75 -18.13
C GLU A 228 0.97 23.59 -17.12
N ARG A 229 0.28 24.32 -16.23
CA ARG A 229 0.94 25.09 -15.16
C ARG A 229 1.77 24.21 -14.23
N ALA A 230 1.24 23.06 -13.84
CA ALA A 230 1.95 22.10 -13.00
C ALA A 230 3.19 21.55 -13.72
N TRP A 231 3.11 21.33 -15.03
CA TRP A 231 4.24 20.87 -15.84
C TRP A 231 5.34 21.92 -15.98
N THR A 232 4.98 23.18 -16.20
CA THR A 232 5.94 24.29 -16.18
C THR A 232 6.63 24.39 -14.81
N GLU A 233 5.85 24.32 -13.72
CA GLU A 233 6.38 24.30 -12.35
C GLU A 233 7.34 23.09 -12.15
N LEU A 234 7.00 21.91 -12.65
CA LEU A 234 7.88 20.73 -12.58
C LEU A 234 9.17 20.89 -13.39
N LYS A 235 9.15 21.57 -14.54
CA LYS A 235 10.35 21.82 -15.35
C LYS A 235 11.31 22.78 -14.66
N GLU A 236 10.78 23.74 -13.91
CA GLU A 236 11.57 24.69 -13.12
C GLU A 236 12.18 24.02 -11.88
N LEU A 237 11.53 22.98 -11.35
CA LEU A 237 12.00 22.21 -10.20
C LEU A 237 12.96 21.08 -10.64
N ASP A 238 14.20 21.14 -10.19
CA ASP A 238 15.18 20.08 -10.45
C ASP A 238 14.97 18.86 -9.51
N LEU A 239 13.82 18.18 -9.69
CA LEU A 239 13.41 17.06 -8.84
C LEU A 239 14.38 15.89 -8.91
N GLU A 240 15.00 15.65 -10.06
CA GLU A 240 15.97 14.55 -10.22
C GLU A 240 17.20 14.80 -9.36
N LYS A 241 17.74 16.03 -9.35
CA LYS A 241 18.87 16.38 -8.49
C LYS A 241 18.49 16.36 -7.00
N SER A 242 17.36 16.97 -6.62
CA SER A 242 16.94 17.03 -5.22
C SER A 242 16.58 15.67 -4.63
N SER A 243 16.11 14.73 -5.44
CA SER A 243 15.79 13.36 -5.02
C SER A 243 16.92 12.34 -5.22
N ASN A 244 18.11 12.75 -5.67
CA ASN A 244 19.20 11.85 -6.08
C ASN A 244 18.78 10.82 -7.16
N GLY A 245 17.91 11.23 -8.08
CA GLY A 245 17.43 10.44 -9.20
C GLY A 245 16.24 9.51 -8.90
N GLU A 246 15.70 9.53 -7.67
CA GLU A 246 14.58 8.66 -7.28
C GLU A 246 13.22 9.10 -7.83
N VAL A 247 13.08 10.39 -8.14
CA VAL A 247 11.86 10.99 -8.70
C VAL A 247 12.21 11.66 -10.02
N ARG A 248 11.55 11.23 -11.10
CA ARG A 248 11.70 11.80 -12.44
C ARG A 248 10.46 12.58 -12.81
N GLY A 249 10.57 13.92 -12.84
CA GLY A 249 9.47 14.81 -13.21
C GLY A 249 8.89 14.48 -14.60
N SER A 250 9.74 14.06 -15.54
CA SER A 250 9.35 13.65 -16.89
C SER A 250 8.38 12.46 -16.97
N THR A 251 8.31 11.67 -15.90
CA THR A 251 7.45 10.47 -15.82
C THR A 251 6.15 10.72 -15.05
N ALA A 252 5.90 11.96 -14.62
CA ALA A 252 4.71 12.33 -13.87
C ALA A 252 3.42 11.94 -14.61
N LEU A 253 2.43 11.45 -13.86
CA LEU A 253 1.09 11.19 -14.36
C LEU A 253 0.17 12.32 -13.94
N PHE A 254 -0.54 12.91 -14.90
CA PHE A 254 -1.56 13.92 -14.65
C PHE A 254 -2.92 13.25 -14.64
N LEU A 255 -3.67 13.44 -13.55
CA LEU A 255 -5.02 12.94 -13.39
C LEU A 255 -5.99 14.12 -13.26
N ILE A 256 -6.76 14.34 -14.31
CA ILE A 256 -7.83 15.33 -14.38
C ILE A 256 -9.04 14.82 -13.61
N HIS A 257 -9.46 15.57 -12.59
CA HIS A 257 -10.58 15.28 -11.70
C HIS A 257 -11.94 15.76 -12.23
N ASP A 258 -12.02 16.06 -13.52
CA ASP A 258 -13.27 16.33 -14.24
C ASP A 258 -13.61 15.14 -15.16
N PRO A 259 -14.67 14.36 -14.84
CA PRO A 259 -15.07 13.22 -15.67
C PRO A 259 -15.70 13.66 -17.00
N THR A 260 -16.16 14.91 -17.10
CA THR A 260 -16.79 15.47 -18.30
C THR A 260 -15.78 15.99 -19.32
N PHE A 261 -14.49 16.00 -18.97
CA PHE A 261 -13.43 16.48 -19.84
C PHE A 261 -13.40 15.67 -21.15
N GLU A 262 -13.70 16.35 -22.25
CA GLU A 262 -13.73 15.74 -23.57
C GLU A 262 -12.33 15.41 -24.08
N ILE A 263 -12.23 14.28 -24.76
CA ILE A 263 -10.98 13.80 -25.33
C ILE A 263 -10.57 14.72 -26.48
N GLN A 264 -9.36 15.27 -26.41
CA GLN A 264 -8.84 16.13 -27.46
C GLN A 264 -7.99 15.33 -28.46
N PRO A 265 -8.00 15.69 -29.75
CA PRO A 265 -7.02 15.17 -30.70
C PRO A 265 -5.60 15.57 -30.27
N GLU A 266 -4.64 14.67 -30.44
CA GLU A 266 -3.25 14.80 -29.97
C GLU A 266 -2.57 16.12 -30.38
N ASP A 267 -2.97 16.67 -31.52
CA ASP A 267 -2.40 17.90 -32.09
C ASP A 267 -2.66 19.17 -31.26
N SER A 268 -3.54 19.12 -30.25
CA SER A 268 -3.99 20.31 -29.51
C SER A 268 -3.17 20.62 -28.27
N LEU A 269 -2.20 19.77 -27.91
CA LEU A 269 -1.55 19.80 -26.59
C LEU A 269 -0.08 20.22 -26.65
N SER A 270 0.21 21.32 -25.96
CA SER A 270 1.54 21.92 -25.84
C SER A 270 2.41 21.12 -24.87
N ASP A 271 3.65 20.79 -25.24
CA ASP A 271 4.79 20.31 -24.41
C ASP A 271 4.59 19.12 -23.44
N LEU A 272 3.36 18.70 -23.17
CA LEU A 272 2.99 17.60 -22.29
C LEU A 272 3.03 16.32 -23.11
N LEU A 273 3.63 15.26 -22.57
CA LEU A 273 3.61 13.95 -23.21
C LEU A 273 2.16 13.41 -23.21
N PRO A 274 1.55 13.15 -24.38
CA PRO A 274 0.17 12.66 -24.46
C PRO A 274 -0.08 11.42 -23.59
N ALA A 275 0.91 10.53 -23.50
CA ALA A 275 0.86 9.31 -22.70
C ALA A 275 0.88 9.50 -21.16
N SER A 276 0.83 10.74 -20.68
CA SER A 276 0.86 11.08 -19.26
C SER A 276 -0.41 11.74 -18.74
N ILE A 277 -1.40 12.02 -19.59
CA ILE A 277 -2.64 12.71 -19.18
C ILE A 277 -3.83 11.77 -19.21
N TYR A 278 -4.45 11.62 -18.04
CA TYR A 278 -5.62 10.81 -17.83
C TYR A 278 -6.70 11.64 -17.15
N ARG A 279 -7.96 11.32 -17.39
CA ARG A 279 -9.07 11.81 -16.57
C ARG A 279 -9.68 10.70 -15.77
N ILE A 280 -10.32 11.04 -14.65
CA ILE A 280 -11.15 10.08 -13.92
C ILE A 280 -12.32 9.61 -14.79
N ALA A 281 -12.73 8.36 -14.59
CA ALA A 281 -13.85 7.76 -15.30
C ALA A 281 -15.03 7.49 -14.36
N THR A 282 -16.25 7.57 -14.88
CA THR A 282 -17.46 7.35 -14.09
C THR A 282 -17.77 5.85 -13.91
N ALA A 283 -18.70 5.53 -12.99
CA ALA A 283 -19.23 4.18 -12.84
C ALA A 283 -19.85 3.65 -14.13
N ASP A 284 -20.56 4.51 -14.87
CA ASP A 284 -21.24 4.17 -16.13
C ASP A 284 -20.23 3.88 -17.24
N GLU A 285 -19.15 4.67 -17.33
CA GLU A 285 -18.08 4.40 -18.28
C GLU A 285 -17.40 3.06 -18.01
N PHE A 286 -17.14 2.73 -16.73
CA PHE A 286 -16.62 1.42 -16.37
C PHE A 286 -17.60 0.30 -16.69
N ALA A 287 -18.88 0.47 -16.37
CA ALA A 287 -19.93 -0.51 -16.66
C ALA A 287 -20.09 -0.80 -18.16
N ALA A 288 -19.86 0.20 -19.01
CA ALA A 288 -19.86 0.06 -20.47
C ALA A 288 -18.56 -0.52 -21.04
N SER A 289 -17.51 -0.67 -20.22
CA SER A 289 -16.19 -1.15 -20.65
C SER A 289 -16.07 -2.67 -20.58
N ASP A 290 -15.14 -3.22 -21.35
CA ASP A 290 -14.81 -4.65 -21.32
C ASP A 290 -14.38 -5.15 -19.94
N LEU A 291 -13.87 -4.26 -19.08
CA LEU A 291 -13.47 -4.59 -17.71
C LEU A 291 -14.65 -5.01 -16.82
N CYS A 292 -15.87 -4.56 -17.14
CA CYS A 292 -17.08 -4.90 -16.39
C CYS A 292 -17.85 -6.08 -16.99
N GLN A 293 -17.39 -6.67 -18.10
CA GLN A 293 -18.01 -7.88 -18.65
C GLN A 293 -18.01 -8.99 -17.61
N ASN A 294 -19.19 -9.57 -17.36
CA ASN A 294 -19.42 -10.60 -16.34
C ASN A 294 -19.12 -10.16 -14.90
N ARG A 295 -19.10 -8.85 -14.62
CA ARG A 295 -18.98 -8.29 -13.27
C ARG A 295 -20.25 -7.52 -12.90
N PRO A 296 -20.62 -7.46 -11.62
CA PRO A 296 -21.72 -6.61 -11.20
C PRO A 296 -21.37 -5.14 -11.45
N TYR A 297 -22.40 -4.33 -11.70
CA TYR A 297 -22.27 -2.87 -11.78
C TYR A 297 -21.57 -2.31 -10.53
N PRO A 298 -20.64 -1.35 -10.65
CA PRO A 298 -19.81 -0.84 -9.55
C PRO A 298 -20.62 0.06 -8.59
N THR A 299 -21.53 -0.55 -7.84
CA THR A 299 -22.46 0.13 -6.93
C THR A 299 -21.69 0.80 -5.79
N GLY A 300 -21.92 2.10 -5.57
CA GLY A 300 -21.24 2.89 -4.52
C GLY A 300 -19.83 3.35 -4.88
N TYR A 301 -19.43 3.23 -6.15
CA TYR A 301 -18.15 3.74 -6.62
C TYR A 301 -18.06 5.27 -6.48
N ASP A 302 -16.95 5.74 -5.89
CA ASP A 302 -16.61 7.15 -5.72
C ASP A 302 -15.42 7.50 -6.61
N MET A 303 -15.68 8.15 -7.75
CA MET A 303 -14.62 8.56 -8.69
C MET A 303 -13.68 9.63 -8.12
N TYR A 304 -14.10 10.37 -7.08
CA TYR A 304 -13.32 11.42 -6.45
C TYR A 304 -12.48 10.91 -5.26
N ARG A 305 -12.41 9.58 -5.08
CA ARG A 305 -11.78 8.96 -3.91
C ARG A 305 -10.33 9.38 -3.69
N ILE A 306 -9.51 9.49 -4.75
CA ILE A 306 -8.13 9.98 -4.64
C ILE A 306 -8.09 11.38 -4.04
N ARG A 307 -8.86 12.33 -4.59
CA ARG A 307 -8.92 13.71 -4.11
C ARG A 307 -9.40 13.78 -2.66
N LYS A 308 -10.43 12.99 -2.31
CA LYS A 308 -10.99 12.92 -0.95
C LYS A 308 -9.99 12.38 0.06
N ASP A 309 -9.37 11.24 -0.24
CA ASP A 309 -8.43 10.58 0.68
C ASP A 309 -7.12 11.39 0.82
N MET A 310 -6.69 12.09 -0.24
CA MET A 310 -5.53 12.99 -0.22
C MET A 310 -5.85 14.41 0.27
N LYS A 311 -7.10 14.67 0.67
CA LYS A 311 -7.57 15.99 1.17
C LYS A 311 -7.28 17.13 0.19
N GLY A 312 -7.41 16.89 -1.11
CA GLY A 312 -7.23 17.89 -2.15
C GLY A 312 -5.76 18.24 -2.49
N ARG A 313 -4.78 17.49 -1.97
CA ARG A 313 -3.36 17.70 -2.31
C ARG A 313 -3.12 17.44 -3.79
N LYS A 314 -2.31 18.30 -4.42
CA LYS A 314 -2.04 18.33 -5.87
C LYS A 314 -0.98 17.32 -6.28
N TYR A 315 0.15 17.29 -5.58
CA TYR A 315 1.31 16.47 -5.91
C TYR A 315 1.39 15.26 -4.98
N ILE A 316 1.41 14.04 -5.50
CA ILE A 316 1.41 12.82 -4.70
C ILE A 316 2.60 11.96 -5.12
N LEU A 317 3.54 11.77 -4.19
CA LEU A 317 4.65 10.84 -4.32
C LEU A 317 4.23 9.48 -3.78
N MET A 318 4.20 8.48 -4.65
CA MET A 318 3.71 7.13 -4.36
C MET A 318 4.84 6.11 -4.51
N ARG A 319 4.93 5.20 -3.54
CA ARG A 319 5.83 4.04 -3.57
C ARG A 319 5.31 2.93 -4.48
N PRO A 320 6.12 1.93 -4.84
CA PRO A 320 5.68 0.83 -5.71
C PRO A 320 4.63 -0.07 -5.07
N ASP A 321 4.51 -0.05 -3.74
CA ASP A 321 3.51 -0.77 -2.96
C ASP A 321 2.21 0.03 -2.74
N ARG A 322 1.99 1.11 -3.52
CA ARG A 322 0.84 2.04 -3.48
C ARG A 322 0.71 2.91 -2.22
N PHE A 323 1.64 2.83 -1.29
CA PHE A 323 1.65 3.76 -0.17
C PHE A 323 2.21 5.12 -0.59
N VAL A 324 1.56 6.17 -0.13
CA VAL A 324 1.98 7.55 -0.33
C VAL A 324 3.18 7.82 0.56
N TYR A 325 4.31 8.17 -0.07
CA TYR A 325 5.49 8.66 0.62
C TYR A 325 5.23 10.07 1.16
N ALA A 326 4.72 10.96 0.31
CA ALA A 326 4.31 12.30 0.64
C ALA A 326 3.22 12.77 -0.34
N ALA A 327 2.32 13.62 0.12
CA ALA A 327 1.41 14.37 -0.73
C ALA A 327 1.60 15.86 -0.41
N CYS A 328 1.56 16.74 -1.40
CA CYS A 328 1.94 18.16 -1.28
C CYS A 328 0.93 19.04 -2.03
N ASN A 329 0.75 20.28 -1.59
CA ASN A 329 -0.12 21.26 -2.25
C ASN A 329 0.62 22.07 -3.31
N THR A 330 1.90 22.36 -3.09
CA THR A 330 2.74 23.23 -3.92
C THR A 330 3.99 22.51 -4.41
N GLY A 331 4.63 23.03 -5.46
CA GLY A 331 5.92 22.53 -5.93
C GLY A 331 7.06 22.73 -4.93
N THR A 332 6.99 23.77 -4.09
CA THR A 332 7.95 23.99 -2.99
C THR A 332 7.88 22.91 -1.93
N GLU A 333 6.67 22.50 -1.52
CA GLU A 333 6.47 21.36 -0.62
C GLU A 333 6.94 20.05 -1.27
N LEU A 334 6.69 19.88 -2.58
CA LEU A 334 7.17 18.72 -3.33
C LEU A 334 8.70 18.65 -3.36
N LEU A 335 9.37 19.77 -3.60
CA LEU A 335 10.84 19.86 -3.58
C LEU A 335 11.39 19.48 -2.20
N ALA A 336 10.81 20.04 -1.13
CA ALA A 336 11.18 19.70 0.24
C ALA A 336 10.93 18.22 0.59
N ALA A 337 9.89 17.60 0.02
CA ALA A 337 9.66 16.16 0.13
C ALA A 337 10.76 15.37 -0.59
N CYS A 338 11.17 15.81 -1.78
CA CYS A 338 12.22 15.17 -2.56
C CYS A 338 13.58 15.20 -1.85
N GLU A 339 13.95 16.33 -1.24
CA GLU A 339 15.21 16.49 -0.48
C GLU A 339 15.31 15.56 0.73
N ARG A 340 14.17 15.10 1.27
CA ARG A 340 14.10 14.18 2.41
C ARG A 340 14.11 12.71 2.01
N ILE A 341 14.08 12.39 0.72
CA ILE A 341 14.12 11.01 0.22
C ILE A 341 15.39 10.28 0.69
N PRO A 342 16.61 10.83 0.54
CA PRO A 342 17.82 10.12 0.95
C PRO A 342 17.85 9.79 2.45
N THR A 343 17.42 10.72 3.30
CA THR A 343 17.40 10.50 4.74
C THR A 343 16.30 9.53 5.18
N THR A 344 15.15 9.51 4.49
CA THR A 344 13.98 8.71 4.89
C THR A 344 13.98 7.30 4.28
N LEU A 345 14.40 7.15 3.02
CA LEU A 345 14.37 5.88 2.29
C LEU A 345 15.74 5.20 2.26
N LEU A 346 16.81 5.97 2.06
CA LEU A 346 18.17 5.43 1.96
C LEU A 346 18.85 5.35 3.33
N GLY A 347 18.29 5.95 4.38
CA GLY A 347 18.87 5.91 5.72
C GLY A 347 20.24 6.57 5.80
N SER A 348 20.51 7.58 4.95
CA SER A 348 21.75 8.33 4.99
C SER A 348 21.91 8.95 6.38
N CYS A 349 22.87 8.44 7.14
CA CYS A 349 23.28 9.04 8.39
C CYS A 349 23.89 10.40 8.05
N GLN A 350 23.11 11.49 8.10
CA GLN A 350 23.71 12.80 8.24
C GLN A 350 24.52 12.74 9.53
N LYS A 351 25.83 12.50 9.41
CA LYS A 351 26.76 12.81 10.49
C LYS A 351 26.40 14.24 10.90
N PRO A 352 26.11 14.51 12.18
CA PRO A 352 25.93 15.89 12.60
C PRO A 352 27.21 16.61 12.18
N GLU A 353 27.08 17.62 11.32
CA GLU A 353 28.17 18.58 11.14
C GLU A 353 28.46 19.13 12.53
N ARG A 354 29.51 18.61 13.17
CA ARG A 354 30.15 19.30 14.28
C ARG A 354 30.56 20.64 13.70
N SER A 355 29.80 21.67 14.06
CA SER A 355 30.19 23.06 13.85
C SER A 355 31.66 23.15 14.29
N LYS A 356 32.55 23.40 13.34
CA LYS A 356 33.89 23.88 13.66
C LYS A 356 33.69 25.27 14.24
N SER A 357 33.49 25.35 15.55
CA SER A 357 33.77 26.56 16.30
C SER A 357 35.25 26.85 16.05
N LYS A 358 35.48 27.82 15.17
CA LYS A 358 36.75 28.55 15.09
C LYS A 358 36.81 29.47 16.31
N LEU A 359 37.99 29.52 16.91
CA LEU A 359 38.45 30.31 18.05
C LEU A 359 38.12 29.73 19.43
#